data_AF-A0A954EDI5-F1
#
_entry.id   AF-A0A954EDI5-F1
#
_cell.length_a   1.000
_cell.length_b   1.000
_cell.length_c   1.000
_cell.angle_alpha   90.00
_cell.angle_beta   90.00
_cell.angle_gamma   90.00
#
_symmetry.space_group_name_H-M   'P 1'
#
loop_
_entity.id
_entity.type
_entity.pdbx_description
1 polymer ?
#
loop_
_entity_poly.entity_id
_entity_poly.type
_entity_poly.pdbx_seq_one_letter_code
_entity_poly.pdbx_strand_id
1 'polypeptide(L)'
;VRHQTGSSQATDHLRALYALTEIEADVRDFFTKPQEMYQDVDTAVTRAGGTTLAELEMLDIQAVVVPMSQSADNHQMANARSYAAISGQLLIVQENQPDTFHKFTAALNRLLSIPSNHKRSSEAPQLDAVEKICDLMANTIQTDHSHR
;
A
#
# COMPACT_ATOMS: atom_id res chain seq x y z
N VAL A 1 -10.89 11.84 -4.11
CA VAL A 1 -10.50 10.63 -3.33
C VAL A 1 -10.90 9.38 -4.10
N ARG A 2 -10.07 8.33 -4.13
CA ARG A 2 -10.50 6.99 -4.56
C ARG A 2 -10.55 6.06 -3.35
N HIS A 3 -11.67 5.37 -3.16
CA HIS A 3 -11.88 4.52 -1.99
C HIS A 3 -12.38 3.14 -2.42
N GLN A 4 -11.56 2.11 -2.19
CA GLN A 4 -11.93 0.71 -2.41
C GLN A 4 -12.41 0.07 -1.10
N THR A 5 -13.60 -0.52 -1.09
CA THR A 5 -14.25 -1.00 0.15
C THR A 5 -14.21 -2.52 0.35
N GLY A 6 -14.03 -3.28 -0.75
CA GLY A 6 -14.06 -4.73 -0.76
C GLY A 6 -15.45 -5.37 -0.67
N SER A 7 -16.52 -4.60 -0.54
CA SER A 7 -17.90 -5.13 -0.51
C SER A 7 -18.95 -4.08 -0.89
N SER A 8 -20.01 -4.52 -1.57
CA SER A 8 -21.12 -3.65 -1.98
C SER A 8 -21.80 -2.95 -0.80
N GLN A 9 -21.98 -3.66 0.32
CA GLN A 9 -22.58 -3.08 1.53
C GLN A 9 -21.76 -1.91 2.08
N ALA A 10 -20.43 -2.04 2.15
CA ALA A 10 -19.56 -0.97 2.62
C ALA A 10 -19.51 0.20 1.62
N THR A 11 -19.55 -0.08 0.31
CA THR A 11 -19.61 0.93 -0.75
C THR A 11 -20.82 1.84 -0.61
N ASP A 12 -22.03 1.28 -0.47
CA ASP A 12 -23.25 2.07 -0.38
C ASP A 12 -23.26 2.94 0.88
N HIS A 13 -22.81 2.37 2.01
CA HIS A 13 -22.66 3.12 3.26
C HIS A 13 -21.69 4.29 3.13
N LEU A 14 -20.51 4.06 2.55
CA LEU A 14 -19.48 5.10 2.39
C LEU A 14 -19.90 6.18 1.39
N ARG A 15 -20.59 5.83 0.30
CA ARG A 15 -21.14 6.84 -0.63
C ARG A 15 -22.11 7.79 0.08
N ALA A 16 -22.99 7.25 0.93
CA ALA A 16 -23.90 8.05 1.72
C ALA A 16 -23.15 8.99 2.69
N LEU A 17 -22.06 8.52 3.31
CA LEU A 17 -21.23 9.36 4.17
C LEU A 17 -20.50 10.47 3.40
N TYR A 18 -19.87 10.16 2.27
CA TYR A 18 -19.20 11.17 1.44
C TYR A 18 -20.17 12.23 0.92
N ALA A 19 -21.43 11.87 0.63
CA ALA A 19 -22.47 12.82 0.22
C ALA A 19 -22.83 13.87 1.30
N LEU A 20 -22.46 13.64 2.56
CA LEU A 20 -22.60 14.60 3.66
C LEU A 20 -21.37 15.51 3.83
N THR A 21 -20.38 15.39 2.94
CA THR A 21 -19.13 16.14 2.98
C THR A 21 -18.91 16.88 1.66
N GLU A 22 -17.95 17.80 1.64
CA GLU A 22 -17.50 18.47 0.40
C GLU A 22 -16.43 17.66 -0.35
N ILE A 23 -16.15 16.42 0.06
CA ILE A 23 -15.10 15.60 -0.52
C ILE A 23 -15.65 14.83 -1.74
N GLU A 24 -15.10 15.13 -2.92
CA GLU A 24 -15.35 14.33 -4.11
C GLU A 24 -14.66 12.96 -3.98
N ALA A 25 -15.45 11.89 -4.01
CA ALA A 25 -14.97 10.52 -3.82
C ALA A 25 -15.54 9.54 -4.86
N ASP A 26 -14.64 8.82 -5.53
CA ASP A 26 -14.95 7.62 -6.32
C ASP A 26 -14.86 6.39 -5.41
N VAL A 27 -16.01 5.90 -4.97
CA VAL A 27 -16.12 4.77 -4.03
C VAL A 27 -16.60 3.54 -4.79
N ARG A 28 -15.85 2.44 -4.70
CA ARG A 28 -16.13 1.17 -5.40
C ARG A 28 -15.81 -0.03 -4.53
N ASP A 29 -16.42 -1.16 -4.84
CA ASP A 29 -16.12 -2.44 -4.19
C ASP A 29 -14.68 -2.84 -4.51
N PHE A 30 -14.35 -2.85 -5.81
CA PHE A 30 -13.04 -3.15 -6.36
C PHE A 30 -12.77 -2.31 -7.60
N PHE A 31 -11.52 -1.88 -7.77
CA PHE A 31 -11.02 -1.36 -9.04
C PHE A 31 -10.53 -2.53 -9.89
N THR A 32 -11.05 -2.64 -11.11
CA THR A 32 -10.76 -3.79 -11.99
C THR A 32 -9.35 -3.79 -12.57
N LYS A 33 -8.69 -2.63 -12.56
CA LYS A 33 -7.32 -2.47 -13.01
C LYS A 33 -6.53 -1.75 -11.92
N PRO A 34 -5.41 -2.29 -11.45
CA PRO A 34 -4.56 -1.63 -10.45
C PRO A 34 -4.17 -0.20 -10.88
N GLN A 35 -3.94 0.01 -12.18
CA GLN A 35 -3.60 1.33 -12.73
C GLN A 35 -4.67 2.37 -12.42
N GLU A 36 -5.96 2.01 -12.46
CA GLU A 36 -7.06 2.94 -12.15
C GLU A 36 -7.04 3.38 -10.68
N MET A 37 -6.54 2.52 -9.78
CA MET A 37 -6.42 2.84 -8.36
C MET A 37 -5.32 3.90 -8.15
N TYR A 38 -4.16 3.73 -8.80
CA TYR A 38 -2.95 4.50 -8.53
C TYR A 38 -2.74 5.71 -9.47
N GLN A 39 -3.40 5.75 -10.63
CA GLN A 39 -3.24 6.83 -11.61
C GLN A 39 -3.60 8.19 -10.99
N ASP A 40 -2.72 9.19 -11.02
CA ASP A 40 -2.98 10.50 -10.39
C ASP A 40 -3.19 10.44 -8.86
N VAL A 41 -2.65 9.42 -8.19
CA VAL A 41 -2.61 9.36 -6.72
C VAL A 41 -1.26 9.86 -6.21
N ASP A 42 -1.30 10.92 -5.41
CA ASP A 42 -0.10 11.46 -4.75
C ASP A 42 0.19 10.76 -3.43
N THR A 43 -0.85 10.32 -2.73
CA THR A 43 -0.75 9.71 -1.39
C THR A 43 -1.78 8.61 -1.17
N ALA A 44 -1.42 7.61 -0.35
CA ALA A 44 -2.27 6.47 -0.03
C ALA A 44 -2.48 6.31 1.48
N VAL A 45 -3.63 5.73 1.83
CA VAL A 45 -3.90 5.17 3.17
C VAL A 45 -4.27 3.71 2.97
N THR A 46 -3.51 2.78 3.53
CA THR A 46 -3.70 1.35 3.25
C THR A 46 -3.35 0.44 4.43
N ARG A 47 -3.85 -0.80 4.38
CA ARG A 47 -3.32 -1.92 5.18
C ARG A 47 -1.93 -2.32 4.69
N ALA A 48 -1.20 -3.05 5.52
CA ALA A 48 0.17 -3.48 5.22
C ALA A 48 0.22 -4.79 4.41
N GLY A 49 -0.52 -4.85 3.30
CA GLY A 49 -0.49 -5.97 2.36
C GLY A 49 0.83 -5.98 1.56
N GLY A 50 1.50 -7.13 1.46
CA GLY A 50 2.82 -7.22 0.83
C GLY A 50 2.84 -6.72 -0.62
N THR A 51 1.87 -7.16 -1.44
CA THR A 51 1.74 -6.71 -2.83
C THR A 51 1.46 -5.21 -2.91
N THR A 52 0.52 -4.70 -2.12
CA THR A 52 0.16 -3.27 -2.12
C THR A 52 1.34 -2.39 -1.71
N LEU A 53 2.11 -2.78 -0.68
CA LEU A 53 3.28 -2.00 -0.27
C LEU A 53 4.39 -2.04 -1.33
N ALA A 54 4.56 -3.16 -2.03
CA ALA A 54 5.48 -3.22 -3.16
C ALA A 54 5.04 -2.28 -4.29
N GLU A 55 3.77 -2.31 -4.67
CA GLU A 55 3.23 -1.41 -5.71
C GLU A 55 3.43 0.07 -5.36
N LEU A 56 3.17 0.46 -4.12
CA LEU A 56 3.34 1.83 -3.65
C LEU A 56 4.81 2.28 -3.69
N GLU A 57 5.74 1.40 -3.28
CA GLU A 57 7.18 1.67 -3.35
C GLU A 57 7.62 1.89 -4.79
N MET A 58 7.22 1.00 -5.70
CA MET A 58 7.62 1.07 -7.10
C MET A 58 7.03 2.28 -7.84
N LEU A 59 5.85 2.74 -7.41
CA LEU A 59 5.20 3.92 -7.96
C LEU A 59 5.65 5.21 -7.26
N ASP A 60 6.52 5.16 -6.25
CA ASP A 60 6.89 6.30 -5.41
C ASP A 60 5.65 7.02 -4.82
N ILE A 61 4.64 6.24 -4.43
CA ILE A 61 3.42 6.75 -3.79
C ILE A 61 3.62 6.76 -2.29
N GLN A 62 3.46 7.93 -1.71
CA GLN A 62 3.63 8.16 -0.29
C GLN A 62 2.45 7.63 0.52
N ALA A 63 2.68 6.88 1.61
CA ALA A 63 1.59 6.19 2.30
C ALA A 63 1.57 6.31 3.84
N VAL A 64 0.36 6.45 4.40
CA VAL A 64 0.07 6.09 5.79
C VAL A 64 -0.35 4.62 5.82
N VAL A 65 0.43 3.80 6.51
CA VAL A 65 0.21 2.36 6.63
C VAL A 65 -0.47 2.05 7.96
N VAL A 66 -1.59 1.33 7.92
CA VAL A 66 -2.38 0.94 9.10
C VAL A 66 -2.43 -0.58 9.21
N PRO A 67 -1.40 -1.24 9.77
CA PRO A 67 -1.35 -2.69 9.88
C PRO A 67 -2.54 -3.23 10.68
N MET A 68 -3.06 -4.39 10.28
CA MET A 68 -4.06 -5.09 11.08
C MET A 68 -3.43 -5.69 12.34
N SER A 69 -4.00 -5.36 13.49
CA SER A 69 -3.52 -5.80 14.82
C SER A 69 -3.68 -7.31 15.02
N GLN A 70 -4.59 -7.96 14.29
CA GLN A 70 -4.88 -9.41 14.37
C GLN A 70 -4.40 -10.20 13.14
N SER A 71 -3.47 -9.66 12.34
CA SER A 71 -2.92 -10.43 11.22
C SER A 71 -2.18 -11.69 11.73
N ALA A 72 -2.39 -12.83 11.07
CA ALA A 72 -1.73 -14.10 11.42
C ALA A 72 -0.21 -13.90 11.58
N ASP A 73 0.40 -14.38 12.65
CA ASP A 73 1.85 -14.22 12.90
C ASP A 73 2.37 -12.76 12.89
N ASN A 74 1.48 -11.77 13.00
CA ASN A 74 1.82 -10.34 12.95
C ASN A 74 2.48 -9.91 11.62
N HIS A 75 2.20 -10.61 10.52
CA HIS A 75 2.86 -10.38 9.22
C HIS A 75 2.65 -8.97 8.68
N GLN A 76 1.50 -8.34 8.94
CA GLN A 76 1.26 -6.98 8.48
C GLN A 76 2.17 -5.96 9.18
N MET A 77 2.51 -6.16 10.45
CA MET A 77 3.48 -5.30 11.13
C MET A 77 4.89 -5.50 10.55
N ALA A 78 5.26 -6.74 10.22
CA ALA A 78 6.54 -7.03 9.57
C ALA A 78 6.63 -6.34 8.20
N ASN A 79 5.59 -6.46 7.38
CA ASN A 79 5.51 -5.79 6.07
C ASN A 79 5.65 -4.27 6.20
N ALA A 80 4.93 -3.66 7.16
CA ALA A 80 5.00 -2.22 7.38
C ALA A 80 6.41 -1.77 7.81
N ARG A 81 7.09 -2.54 8.66
CA ARG A 81 8.47 -2.25 9.07
C ARG A 81 9.45 -2.36 7.91
N SER A 82 9.34 -3.41 7.11
CA SER A 82 10.19 -3.60 5.93
C SER A 82 9.99 -2.48 4.91
N TYR A 83 8.74 -2.12 4.62
CA TYR A 83 8.40 -1.00 3.75
C TYR A 83 8.99 0.32 4.26
N ALA A 84 8.86 0.61 5.56
CA ALA A 84 9.39 1.83 6.13
C ALA A 84 10.92 1.91 6.09
N ALA A 85 11.60 0.76 6.22
CA ALA A 85 13.06 0.69 6.12
C ALA A 85 13.56 0.94 4.69
N ILE A 86 12.81 0.50 3.67
CA ILE A 86 13.19 0.62 2.25
C ILE A 86 12.81 2.00 1.70
N SER A 87 11.56 2.41 1.88
CA SER A 87 11.01 3.64 1.30
C SER A 87 11.41 4.91 2.08
N GLY A 88 11.94 4.76 3.30
CA GLY A 88 12.12 5.87 4.24
C GLY A 88 10.80 6.47 4.76
N GLN A 89 9.66 5.87 4.44
CA GLN A 89 8.33 6.35 4.81
C GLN A 89 7.83 5.64 6.09
N LEU A 90 7.79 6.36 7.20
CA LEU A 90 7.61 5.79 8.55
C LEU A 90 6.20 5.97 9.15
N LEU A 91 5.16 6.20 8.36
CA LEU A 91 3.84 6.49 8.93
C LEU A 91 3.04 5.22 9.20
N ILE A 92 3.51 4.44 10.17
CA ILE A 92 2.83 3.25 10.69
C ILE A 92 1.90 3.67 11.83
N VAL A 93 0.61 3.44 11.66
CA VAL A 93 -0.41 3.70 12.69
C VAL A 93 -1.04 2.38 13.11
N GLN A 94 -0.91 2.02 14.38
CA GLN A 94 -1.59 0.85 14.91
C GLN A 94 -3.08 1.13 15.08
N GLU A 95 -3.92 0.22 14.61
CA GLU A 95 -5.37 0.28 14.84
C GLU A 95 -5.73 -0.12 16.28
N ASN A 96 -6.91 0.33 16.73
CA ASN A 96 -7.50 -0.03 18.03
C ASN A 96 -6.68 0.38 19.27
N GLN A 97 -5.89 1.45 19.16
CA GLN A 97 -5.22 2.08 20.31
C GLN A 97 -5.96 3.38 20.70
N PRO A 98 -5.91 3.79 21.98
CA PRO A 98 -6.59 5.02 22.44
C PRO A 98 -6.16 6.28 21.67
N ASP A 99 -4.92 6.30 21.16
CA ASP A 99 -4.35 7.43 20.44
C ASP A 99 -4.28 7.23 18.92
N THR A 100 -4.90 6.17 18.38
CA THR A 100 -4.88 5.86 16.94
C THR A 100 -5.32 7.05 16.10
N PHE A 101 -6.42 7.72 16.46
CA PHE A 101 -6.93 8.86 15.69
C PHE A 101 -5.97 10.05 15.67
N HIS A 102 -5.34 10.35 16.82
CA HIS A 102 -4.37 11.42 16.94
C HIS A 102 -3.11 11.13 16.10
N LYS A 103 -2.56 9.91 16.24
CA LYS A 103 -1.42 9.45 15.45
C LYS A 103 -1.72 9.42 13.95
N PHE A 104 -2.91 8.96 13.56
CA PHE A 104 -3.36 8.95 12.17
C PHE A 104 -3.43 10.36 11.59
N THR A 105 -4.05 11.29 12.32
CA THR A 105 -4.18 12.68 11.87
C THR A 105 -2.81 13.35 11.75
N ALA A 106 -1.93 13.16 12.74
CA ALA A 106 -0.57 13.69 12.69
C ALA A 106 0.24 13.11 11.52
N ALA A 107 0.12 11.80 11.27
CA ALA A 107 0.71 11.12 10.14
C ALA A 107 0.22 11.70 8.81
N LEU A 108 -1.10 11.75 8.61
CA LEU A 108 -1.70 12.25 7.37
C LEU A 108 -1.31 13.70 7.09
N ASN A 109 -1.36 14.58 8.11
CA ASN A 109 -0.93 15.98 7.96
C ASN A 109 0.55 16.10 7.58
N ARG A 110 1.42 15.28 8.18
CA ARG A 110 2.83 15.23 7.79
C ARG A 110 2.99 14.78 6.34
N LEU A 111 2.30 13.72 5.93
CA LEU A 111 2.35 13.21 4.56
C LEU A 111 1.94 14.28 3.55
N LEU A 112 0.82 14.95 3.80
CA LEU A 112 0.27 16.01 2.95
C LEU A 112 1.16 17.27 2.90
N SER A 113 2.08 17.46 3.86
CA SER A 113 3.05 18.56 3.84
C SER A 113 4.27 18.31 2.97
N ILE A 114 4.50 17.05 2.57
CA ILE A 114 5.62 16.65 1.73
C ILE A 114 5.15 16.75 0.27
N PRO A 115 5.84 17.51 -0.61
CA PRO A 115 5.49 17.54 -2.02
C PRO A 115 5.66 16.15 -2.64
N SER A 116 4.68 15.73 -3.43
CA SER A 116 4.71 14.46 -4.13
C SER A 116 5.77 14.49 -5.24
N ASN A 117 6.65 13.49 -5.25
CA ASN A 117 7.59 13.25 -6.35
C ASN A 117 7.06 12.24 -7.36
N HIS A 118 5.80 11.79 -7.19
CA HIS A 118 5.18 10.78 -8.03
C HIS A 118 5.26 11.19 -9.50
N LYS A 119 6.16 10.53 -10.24
CA LYS A 119 6.20 10.65 -11.70
C LYS A 119 4.96 9.94 -12.20
N ARG A 120 4.05 10.69 -12.83
CA ARG A 120 2.87 10.18 -13.57
C ARG A 120 3.30 9.37 -14.80
N SER A 121 4.08 8.33 -14.57
CA SER A 121 4.53 7.37 -15.57
C SER A 121 3.34 6.52 -15.97
N SER A 122 3.04 6.46 -17.27
CA SER A 122 2.10 5.51 -17.86
C SER A 122 2.66 4.09 -17.94
N GLU A 123 3.96 3.92 -17.70
CA GLU A 123 4.65 2.63 -17.77
C GLU A 123 4.71 1.98 -16.39
N ALA A 124 4.34 0.70 -16.36
CA ALA A 124 4.49 -0.12 -15.17
C ALA A 124 5.99 -0.21 -14.81
N PRO A 125 6.35 -0.04 -13.54
CA PRO A 125 7.74 -0.16 -13.10
C PRO A 125 8.29 -1.54 -13.47
N GLN A 126 9.53 -1.56 -13.98
CA GLN A 126 10.17 -2.79 -14.43
C GLN A 126 10.57 -3.64 -13.22
N LEU A 127 9.87 -4.77 -13.05
CA LEU A 127 10.09 -5.73 -11.96
C LEU A 127 11.31 -6.61 -12.29
N ASP A 128 12.44 -6.37 -11.63
CA ASP A 128 13.59 -7.30 -11.67
C ASP A 128 13.47 -8.45 -10.65
N ALA A 129 12.47 -8.39 -9.75
CA ALA A 129 12.27 -9.40 -8.72
C ALA A 129 11.98 -10.79 -9.30
N VAL A 130 11.19 -10.85 -10.39
CA VAL A 130 10.90 -12.11 -11.09
C VAL A 130 12.18 -12.69 -11.68
N GLU A 131 12.99 -11.86 -12.34
CA GLU A 131 14.27 -12.26 -12.93
C GLU A 131 15.24 -12.75 -11.85
N LYS A 132 15.42 -11.99 -10.77
CA LYS A 132 16.25 -12.37 -9.62
C LYS A 132 15.80 -13.69 -8.97
N ILE A 133 14.50 -13.91 -8.86
CA ILE A 133 13.96 -15.18 -8.32
C ILE A 133 14.28 -16.32 -9.28
N CYS A 134 14.06 -16.13 -10.59
CA CYS A 134 14.41 -17.12 -11.61
C CYS A 134 15.91 -17.46 -11.59
N ASP A 135 16.78 -16.45 -11.49
CA ASP A 135 18.23 -16.62 -11.40
C ASP A 135 18.63 -17.38 -10.12
N LEU A 136 18.04 -17.01 -8.98
CA LEU A 136 18.30 -17.70 -7.71
C LEU A 136 17.88 -19.18 -7.77
N MET A 137 16.72 -19.46 -8.33
CA MET A 137 16.24 -20.83 -8.53
C MET A 137 17.15 -21.62 -9.46
N ALA A 138 17.55 -21.02 -10.59
CA ALA A 138 18.46 -21.67 -11.56
C ALA A 138 19.82 -22.00 -10.93
N ASN A 139 20.39 -21.07 -10.16
CA ASN A 139 21.67 -21.28 -9.47
C ASN A 139 21.58 -22.36 -8.39
N THR A 140 20.49 -22.39 -7.62
CA THR A 140 20.29 -23.39 -6.55
C THR A 140 20.17 -24.80 -7.14
N ILE A 141 19.45 -24.96 -8.26
CA ILE A 141 19.31 -26.24 -8.95
C ILE A 141 20.66 -26.71 -9.52
N GLN A 142 21.45 -25.82 -10.11
CA GLN A 142 22.78 -26.16 -10.62
C GLN A 142 23.74 -26.61 -9.52
N THR A 143 23.72 -25.94 -8.35
CA THR A 143 24.58 -26.32 -7.22
C THR A 143 24.24 -27.68 -6.60
N ASP A 144 22.97 -28.10 -6.63
CA ASP A 144 22.52 -29.40 -6.10
C ASP A 144 22.90 -30.56 -7.04
N HIS A 145 23.05 -30.29 -8.34
CA HIS A 145 23.55 -31.25 -9.32
C HIS A 145 25.08 -31.41 -9.33
N SER A 146 25.84 -30.45 -8.79
CA SER A 146 27.31 -30.54 -8.64
C SER A 146 27.79 -31.25 -7.37
N HIS A 147 26.87 -31.67 -6.49
CA HIS A 147 27.17 -32.41 -5.24
C HIS A 147 26.66 -33.87 -5.22
N ARG A 148 26.26 -34.42 -6.38
CA ARG A 148 26.01 -35.86 -6.59
C ARG A 148 27.06 -36.45 -7.54
#